data_AF-A0A2R4C8F1-F1
#
_entry.id   AF-A0A2R4C8F1-F1
#
_cell.length_a   1.000
_cell.length_b   1.000
_cell.length_c   1.000
_cell.angle_alpha   90.00
_cell.angle_beta   90.00
_cell.angle_gamma   90.00
#
_symmetry.space_group_name_H-M   'P 1'
#
loop_
_entity.id
_entity.type
_entity.pdbx_description
1 polymer ?
#
loop_
_entity_poly.entity_id
_entity_poly.type
_entity_poly.pdbx_seq_one_letter_code
_entity_poly.pdbx_strand_id
1 'polypeptide(L)'
;MTFLSILCALLLEQMKPLRADNPIYAEIKRLAVRMETWFNAGHPSHGRIGWFVMMAALIVPTGLIYWVLLRYDLILAAFAWNVLIVYLTLGFRHYSHYFTSIQLALNAGDEAAARALLAEWTKQDTVGMEVGEISRIAVEKALITTHRSVFGVFFWFLMPLGPAAAVMYRVAEYLARAWNEPEHMRNEAFGLFAARAFYWIDWIPARLTAVAFAIVGNFEDAIYAWRNFAYRWRDEAIGIILAAGGGAMGVRLGTPQENAAKVVPADAGTVDISDVEVETLPGDEPSVRALQSTVGLVWRALLLWMLLLLLLSGAVYLG
;
A
#
# COMPACT_ATOMS: atom_id res chain seq x y z
N MET A 1 8.76 -23.28 4.88
CA MET A 1 7.31 -23.25 4.58
C MET A 1 6.81 -21.88 4.13
N THR A 2 7.31 -20.78 4.71
CA THR A 2 6.85 -19.39 4.44
C THR A 2 7.05 -18.94 2.98
N PHE A 3 8.27 -19.04 2.43
CA PHE A 3 8.53 -18.68 1.02
C PHE A 3 7.63 -19.45 0.04
N LEU A 4 7.55 -20.78 0.20
CA LEU A 4 6.73 -21.62 -0.66
C LEU A 4 5.23 -21.28 -0.54
N SER A 5 4.79 -20.87 0.66
CA SER A 5 3.39 -20.46 0.87
C SER A 5 3.07 -19.18 0.11
N ILE A 6 3.97 -18.19 0.14
CA ILE A 6 3.85 -16.94 -0.62
C ILE A 6 3.89 -17.22 -2.12
N LEU A 7 4.84 -18.04 -2.59
CA LEU A 7 4.96 -18.38 -4.00
C LEU A 7 3.70 -19.07 -4.52
N CYS A 8 3.17 -20.05 -3.78
CA CYS A 8 1.91 -20.71 -4.13
C CYS A 8 0.73 -19.73 -4.11
N ALA A 9 0.64 -18.85 -3.10
CA ALA A 9 -0.43 -17.85 -3.04
C ALA A 9 -0.38 -16.88 -4.22
N LEU A 10 0.81 -16.40 -4.62
CA LEU A 10 0.99 -15.56 -5.79
C LEU A 10 0.60 -16.28 -7.09
N LEU A 11 1.00 -17.54 -7.25
CA LEU A 11 0.61 -18.36 -8.41
C LEU A 11 -0.91 -18.56 -8.46
N LEU A 12 -1.54 -18.82 -7.32
CA LEU A 12 -3.00 -18.92 -7.22
C LEU A 12 -3.68 -17.59 -7.56
N GLU A 13 -3.14 -16.45 -7.13
CA GLU A 13 -3.65 -15.13 -7.50
C GLU A 13 -3.46 -14.83 -9.01
N GLN A 14 -2.38 -15.34 -9.62
CA GLN A 14 -2.16 -15.26 -11.08
C GLN A 14 -3.12 -16.17 -11.87
N MET A 15 -3.51 -17.33 -11.35
CA MET A 15 -4.44 -18.23 -12.03
C MET A 15 -5.90 -17.85 -11.81
N LYS A 16 -6.27 -17.49 -10.57
CA LYS A 16 -7.61 -17.13 -10.15
C LYS A 16 -7.54 -15.89 -9.24
N PRO A 17 -7.63 -14.68 -9.82
CA PRO A 17 -7.75 -13.48 -9.01
C PRO A 17 -8.95 -13.59 -8.08
N LEU A 18 -8.75 -13.20 -6.82
CA LEU A 18 -9.86 -13.05 -5.89
C LEU A 18 -10.83 -12.02 -6.46
N ARG A 19 -12.06 -12.47 -6.76
CA ARG A 19 -13.14 -11.60 -7.22
C ARG A 19 -13.48 -10.56 -6.16
N ALA A 20 -13.94 -9.42 -6.63
CA ALA A 20 -14.36 -8.32 -5.76
C ALA A 20 -15.49 -8.68 -4.80
N ASP A 21 -16.32 -9.63 -5.22
CA ASP A 21 -17.51 -10.09 -4.51
C ASP A 21 -17.23 -11.28 -3.59
N ASN A 22 -16.00 -11.43 -3.09
CA ASN A 22 -15.70 -12.53 -2.18
C ASN A 22 -16.52 -12.40 -0.88
N PRO A 23 -17.32 -13.42 -0.52
CA PRO A 23 -18.19 -13.38 0.67
C PRO A 23 -17.41 -13.12 1.96
N ILE A 24 -16.16 -13.58 2.06
CA ILE A 24 -15.32 -13.36 3.25
C ILE A 24 -15.06 -11.86 3.46
N TYR A 25 -14.74 -11.13 2.38
CA TYR A 25 -14.57 -9.69 2.46
C TYR A 25 -15.88 -8.98 2.80
N ALA A 26 -17.02 -9.45 2.28
CA ALA A 26 -18.33 -8.90 2.62
C ALA A 26 -18.67 -9.11 4.12
N GLU A 27 -18.34 -10.26 4.69
CA GLU A 27 -18.53 -10.52 6.12
C GLU A 27 -17.62 -9.66 7.00
N ILE A 28 -16.35 -9.49 6.62
CA ILE A 28 -15.43 -8.60 7.35
C ILE A 28 -15.95 -7.16 7.30
N LYS A 29 -16.45 -6.70 6.14
CA LYS A 29 -17.09 -5.38 6.00
C LYS A 29 -18.31 -5.24 6.92
N ARG A 30 -19.21 -6.24 6.91
CA ARG A 30 -20.39 -6.27 7.80
C ARG A 30 -19.99 -6.25 9.27
N LEU A 31 -18.96 -7.01 9.65
CA LEU A 31 -18.46 -7.05 11.01
C LEU A 31 -17.88 -5.69 11.42
N ALA A 32 -17.10 -5.04 10.55
CA ALA A 32 -16.53 -3.72 10.82
C ALA A 32 -17.61 -2.64 11.05
N VAL A 33 -18.64 -2.62 10.21
CA VAL A 33 -19.80 -1.70 10.37
C VAL A 33 -20.59 -2.03 11.64
N ARG A 34 -20.75 -3.31 11.97
CA ARG A 34 -21.41 -3.72 13.21
C ARG A 34 -20.62 -3.31 14.46
N MET A 35 -19.30 -3.44 14.42
CA MET A 35 -18.42 -3.00 15.50
C MET A 35 -18.45 -1.47 15.64
N GLU A 36 -18.45 -0.74 14.53
CA GLU A 36 -18.63 0.71 14.55
C GLU A 36 -19.97 1.09 15.18
N THR A 37 -21.09 0.51 14.73
CA THR A 37 -22.41 0.84 15.30
C THR A 37 -22.58 0.43 16.77
N TRP A 38 -21.96 -0.66 17.21
CA TRP A 38 -22.03 -1.10 18.62
C TRP A 38 -21.15 -0.29 19.56
N PHE A 39 -20.00 0.20 19.09
CA PHE A 39 -19.03 0.91 19.93
C PHE A 39 -19.01 2.43 19.70
N ASN A 40 -19.56 2.96 18.61
CA ASN A 40 -19.57 4.39 18.34
C ASN A 40 -20.66 5.11 19.16
N ALA A 41 -20.38 5.27 20.46
CA ALA A 41 -21.18 6.06 21.40
C ALA A 41 -20.65 7.52 21.54
N GLY A 42 -19.86 8.00 20.58
CA GLY A 42 -19.35 9.39 20.54
C GLY A 42 -18.13 9.69 21.42
N HIS A 43 -17.51 8.70 22.09
CA HIS A 43 -16.34 8.91 22.96
C HIS A 43 -15.04 8.26 22.42
N PRO A 44 -13.87 8.93 22.48
CA PRO A 44 -12.57 8.44 21.97
C PRO A 44 -12.10 7.09 22.53
N SER A 45 -12.53 6.72 23.73
CA SER A 45 -12.15 5.45 24.37
C SER A 45 -12.78 4.24 23.67
N HIS A 46 -13.93 4.40 23.04
CA HIS A 46 -14.64 3.27 22.41
C HIS A 46 -14.04 2.87 21.07
N GLY A 47 -13.41 3.80 20.34
CA GLY A 47 -12.65 3.48 19.12
C GLY A 47 -11.47 2.55 19.38
N ARG A 48 -10.78 2.73 20.52
CA ARG A 48 -9.70 1.84 20.96
C ARG A 48 -10.22 0.43 21.23
N ILE A 49 -11.29 0.31 22.01
CA ILE A 49 -11.87 -0.99 22.37
C ILE A 49 -12.39 -1.72 21.13
N GLY A 50 -13.14 -1.03 20.27
CA GLY A 50 -13.63 -1.59 19.01
C GLY A 50 -12.50 -2.10 18.11
N TRP A 51 -11.40 -1.34 18.02
CA TRP A 51 -10.22 -1.74 17.25
C TRP A 51 -9.59 -3.03 17.79
N PHE A 52 -9.32 -3.10 19.10
CA PHE A 52 -8.73 -4.29 19.73
C PHE A 52 -9.65 -5.51 19.65
N VAL A 53 -10.96 -5.33 19.83
CA VAL A 53 -11.96 -6.41 19.70
C VAL A 53 -11.98 -6.95 18.27
N MET A 54 -12.01 -6.08 17.26
CA MET A 54 -11.97 -6.47 15.85
C MET A 54 -10.68 -7.22 15.50
N MET A 55 -9.54 -6.73 15.99
CA MET A 55 -8.24 -7.39 15.82
C MET A 55 -8.23 -8.77 16.48
N ALA A 56 -8.61 -8.86 17.76
CA ALA A 56 -8.63 -10.12 18.49
C ALA A 56 -9.57 -11.15 17.83
N ALA A 57 -10.74 -10.72 17.36
CA ALA A 57 -11.71 -11.58 16.70
C ALA A 57 -11.19 -12.26 15.43
N LEU A 58 -10.23 -11.66 14.72
CA LEU A 58 -9.67 -12.22 13.48
C LEU A 58 -8.27 -12.83 13.67
N ILE A 59 -7.42 -12.20 14.48
CA ILE A 59 -6.04 -12.65 14.72
C ILE A 59 -6.03 -13.91 15.58
N VAL A 60 -6.80 -13.96 16.68
CA VAL A 60 -6.76 -15.08 17.63
C VAL A 60 -7.19 -16.39 16.98
N PRO A 61 -8.33 -16.49 16.25
CA PRO A 61 -8.70 -17.73 15.59
C PRO A 61 -7.68 -18.14 14.53
N THR A 62 -7.13 -17.18 13.77
CA THR A 62 -6.14 -17.47 12.73
C THR A 62 -4.85 -18.06 13.30
N GLY A 63 -4.35 -17.46 14.39
CA GLY A 63 -3.18 -17.95 15.11
C GLY A 63 -3.44 -19.28 15.83
N LEU A 64 -4.62 -19.45 16.43
CA LEU A 64 -4.99 -20.67 17.14
C LEU A 64 -5.09 -21.86 16.18
N ILE A 65 -5.72 -21.70 15.02
CA ILE A 65 -5.78 -22.74 13.98
C ILE A 65 -4.37 -23.13 13.56
N TYR A 66 -3.51 -22.16 13.26
CA TYR A 66 -2.13 -22.43 12.89
C TYR A 66 -1.35 -23.18 13.99
N TRP A 67 -1.49 -22.75 15.24
CA TRP A 67 -0.84 -23.39 16.39
C TRP A 67 -1.33 -24.82 16.60
N VAL A 68 -2.64 -25.07 16.51
CA VAL A 68 -3.24 -26.40 16.61
C VAL A 68 -2.72 -27.31 15.50
N LEU A 69 -2.63 -26.82 14.26
CA LEU A 69 -2.13 -27.61 13.12
C LEU A 69 -0.67 -28.02 13.33
N LEU A 70 0.18 -27.13 13.86
CA LEU A 70 1.55 -27.46 14.21
C LEU A 70 1.62 -28.44 15.41
N ARG A 71 0.74 -28.30 16.40
CA ARG A 71 0.73 -29.16 17.61
C ARG A 71 0.40 -30.63 17.30
N TYR A 72 -0.35 -30.88 16.23
CA TYR A 72 -0.71 -32.22 15.74
C TYR A 72 0.18 -32.69 14.57
N ASP A 73 1.31 -32.03 14.31
CA ASP A 73 2.25 -32.36 13.23
C ASP A 73 1.61 -32.39 11.82
N LEU A 74 0.49 -31.67 11.63
CA LEU A 74 -0.22 -31.57 10.36
C LEU A 74 0.45 -30.53 9.45
N ILE A 75 1.71 -30.75 9.11
CA ILE A 75 2.57 -29.80 8.40
C ILE A 75 1.96 -29.38 7.05
N LEU A 76 1.36 -30.30 6.31
CA LEU A 76 0.70 -29.99 5.03
C LEU A 76 -0.54 -29.11 5.21
N ALA A 77 -1.33 -29.33 6.27
CA ALA A 77 -2.48 -28.51 6.57
C ALA A 77 -2.07 -27.13 7.08
N ALA A 78 -1.00 -27.03 7.88
CA ALA A 78 -0.40 -25.76 8.30
C ALA A 78 0.13 -24.97 7.10
N PHE A 79 0.74 -25.65 6.13
CA PHE A 79 1.15 -25.06 4.85
C PHE A 79 -0.06 -24.55 4.05
N ALA A 80 -1.10 -25.37 3.88
CA ALA A 80 -2.32 -24.97 3.18
C ALA A 80 -3.02 -23.78 3.86
N TRP A 81 -3.02 -23.74 5.20
CA TRP A 81 -3.54 -22.61 5.97
C TRP A 81 -2.75 -21.32 5.71
N ASN A 82 -1.42 -21.39 5.70
CA ASN A 82 -0.58 -20.24 5.34
C ASN A 82 -0.86 -19.74 3.92
N VAL A 83 -0.91 -20.65 2.93
CA VAL A 83 -1.27 -20.31 1.54
C VAL A 83 -2.63 -19.64 1.48
N LEU A 84 -3.63 -20.20 2.17
CA LEU A 84 -4.99 -19.65 2.20
C LEU A 84 -5.01 -18.24 2.81
N ILE A 85 -4.37 -18.04 3.96
CA ILE A 85 -4.35 -16.74 4.63
C ILE A 85 -3.63 -15.71 3.79
N VAL A 86 -2.45 -16.02 3.24
CA VAL A 86 -1.72 -15.12 2.34
C VAL A 86 -2.54 -14.82 1.10
N TYR A 87 -3.16 -15.83 0.49
CA TYR A 87 -4.04 -15.64 -0.67
C TYR A 87 -5.21 -14.71 -0.34
N LEU A 88 -5.85 -14.86 0.83
CA LEU A 88 -6.96 -14.01 1.26
C LEU A 88 -6.52 -12.59 1.63
N THR A 89 -5.33 -12.40 2.19
CA THR A 89 -4.82 -11.07 2.58
C THR A 89 -4.19 -10.32 1.42
N LEU A 90 -3.67 -11.03 0.42
CA LEU A 90 -3.27 -10.48 -0.87
C LEU A 90 -4.50 -9.91 -1.59
N GLY A 91 -4.45 -8.62 -1.89
CA GLY A 91 -5.52 -7.89 -2.56
C GLY A 91 -5.09 -7.27 -3.88
N PHE A 92 -3.97 -7.71 -4.44
CA PHE A 92 -3.28 -7.02 -5.52
C PHE A 92 -4.09 -6.99 -6.81
N ARG A 93 -4.69 -8.12 -7.19
CA ARG A 93 -5.35 -8.21 -8.51
C ARG A 93 -6.75 -7.58 -8.57
N HIS A 94 -7.37 -7.30 -7.43
CA HIS A 94 -8.63 -6.55 -7.37
C HIS A 94 -8.51 -5.15 -7.98
N TYR A 95 -7.32 -4.55 -7.93
CA TYR A 95 -7.08 -3.16 -8.36
C TYR A 95 -6.20 -3.06 -9.61
N SER A 96 -5.44 -4.10 -9.95
CA SER A 96 -4.59 -4.12 -11.15
C SER A 96 -5.40 -4.02 -12.46
N HIS A 97 -6.64 -4.51 -12.50
CA HIS A 97 -7.49 -4.43 -13.69
C HIS A 97 -7.83 -2.98 -14.08
N TYR A 98 -8.12 -2.10 -13.12
CA TYR A 98 -8.37 -0.69 -13.39
C TYR A 98 -7.14 -0.03 -13.98
N PHE A 99 -5.97 -0.26 -13.37
CA PHE A 99 -4.71 0.29 -13.86
C PHE A 99 -4.41 -0.14 -15.30
N THR A 100 -4.52 -1.44 -15.61
CA THR A 100 -4.32 -1.94 -16.98
C THR A 100 -5.36 -1.40 -17.95
N SER A 101 -6.62 -1.27 -17.54
CA SER A 101 -7.69 -0.76 -18.41
C SER A 101 -7.50 0.73 -18.72
N ILE A 102 -7.11 1.54 -17.72
CA ILE A 102 -6.75 2.96 -17.90
C ILE A 102 -5.55 3.07 -18.85
N GLN A 103 -4.52 2.25 -18.63
CA GLN A 103 -3.34 2.23 -19.50
C GLN A 103 -3.71 1.88 -20.95
N LEU A 104 -4.58 0.90 -21.17
CA LEU A 104 -5.05 0.53 -22.51
C LEU A 104 -5.89 1.64 -23.16
N ALA A 105 -6.81 2.25 -22.40
CA ALA A 105 -7.63 3.37 -22.87
C ALA A 105 -6.76 4.57 -23.30
N LEU A 106 -5.78 4.96 -22.48
CA LEU A 106 -4.86 6.05 -22.81
C LEU A 106 -3.96 5.73 -24.01
N ASN A 107 -3.48 4.49 -24.16
CA ASN A 107 -2.72 4.08 -25.34
C ASN A 107 -3.59 4.09 -26.63
N ALA A 108 -4.90 3.87 -26.50
CA ALA A 108 -5.84 3.96 -27.61
C ALA A 108 -6.30 5.41 -27.91
N GLY A 109 -5.87 6.40 -27.11
CA GLY A 109 -6.30 7.79 -27.22
C GLY A 109 -7.71 8.06 -26.68
N ASP A 110 -8.32 7.10 -25.96
CA ASP A 110 -9.64 7.25 -25.36
C ASP A 110 -9.54 7.83 -23.95
N GLU A 111 -9.39 9.15 -23.87
CA GLU A 111 -9.31 9.87 -22.60
C GLU A 111 -10.63 9.81 -21.81
N ALA A 112 -11.77 9.75 -22.48
CA ALA A 112 -13.08 9.71 -21.83
C ALA A 112 -13.26 8.41 -21.05
N ALA A 113 -12.92 7.28 -21.67
CA ALA A 113 -12.90 5.99 -20.98
C ALA A 113 -11.88 5.97 -19.84
N ALA A 114 -10.69 6.53 -20.02
CA ALA A 114 -9.68 6.61 -18.98
C ALA A 114 -10.15 7.42 -17.76
N ARG A 115 -10.82 8.57 -17.98
CA ARG A 115 -11.43 9.39 -16.91
C ARG A 115 -12.51 8.63 -16.15
N ALA A 116 -13.40 7.94 -16.88
CA ALA A 116 -14.49 7.17 -16.27
C ALA A 116 -13.96 6.03 -15.40
N LEU A 117 -12.99 5.26 -15.92
CA LEU A 117 -12.33 4.19 -15.17
C LEU A 117 -11.58 4.71 -13.94
N LEU A 118 -10.92 5.87 -14.06
CA LEU A 118 -10.24 6.49 -12.93
C LEU A 118 -11.24 6.97 -11.87
N ALA A 119 -12.34 7.60 -12.27
CA ALA A 119 -13.40 8.03 -11.36
C ALA A 119 -14.01 6.87 -10.58
N GLU A 120 -14.26 5.74 -11.26
CA GLU A 120 -14.76 4.53 -10.62
C GLU A 120 -13.75 3.98 -9.59
N TRP A 121 -12.45 4.00 -9.93
CA TRP A 121 -11.40 3.48 -9.06
C TRP A 121 -11.09 4.36 -7.84
N THR A 122 -11.04 5.68 -8.02
CA THR A 122 -10.67 6.64 -6.96
C THR A 122 -11.87 7.18 -6.21
N LYS A 123 -13.08 7.06 -6.76
CA LYS A 123 -14.32 7.70 -6.29
C LYS A 123 -14.20 9.24 -6.19
N GLN A 124 -13.39 9.84 -7.06
CA GLN A 124 -13.20 11.28 -7.15
C GLN A 124 -13.75 11.79 -8.48
N ASP A 125 -14.08 13.08 -8.51
CA ASP A 125 -14.45 13.73 -9.77
C ASP A 125 -13.22 13.86 -10.66
N THR A 126 -13.29 13.30 -11.87
CA THR A 126 -12.21 13.33 -12.88
C THR A 126 -12.59 14.13 -14.11
N VAL A 127 -13.71 14.87 -14.06
CA VAL A 127 -14.16 15.70 -15.17
C VAL A 127 -13.10 16.78 -15.48
N GLY A 128 -12.70 16.86 -16.74
CA GLY A 128 -11.73 17.84 -17.22
C GLY A 128 -10.26 17.51 -16.94
N MET A 129 -9.94 16.38 -16.31
CA MET A 129 -8.54 15.99 -16.07
C MET A 129 -7.79 15.73 -17.38
N GLU A 130 -6.58 16.26 -17.50
CA GLU A 130 -5.69 15.98 -18.63
C GLU A 130 -5.02 14.60 -18.50
N VAL A 131 -4.49 14.08 -19.61
CA VAL A 131 -3.82 12.76 -19.65
C VAL A 131 -2.71 12.63 -18.62
N GLY A 132 -1.96 13.71 -18.39
CA GLY A 132 -0.89 13.69 -17.40
C GLY A 132 -1.40 13.53 -15.98
N GLU A 133 -2.50 14.22 -15.63
CA GLU A 133 -3.13 14.10 -14.32
C GLU A 133 -3.77 12.72 -14.11
N ILE A 134 -4.43 12.17 -15.13
CA ILE A 134 -4.97 10.80 -15.09
C ILE A 134 -3.84 9.80 -14.84
N SER A 135 -2.74 9.93 -15.59
CA SER A 135 -1.57 9.06 -15.46
C SER A 135 -0.95 9.18 -14.07
N ARG A 136 -0.80 10.39 -13.55
CA ARG A 136 -0.28 10.67 -12.20
C ARG A 136 -1.07 9.93 -11.13
N ILE A 137 -2.38 10.18 -11.07
CA ILE A 137 -3.26 9.64 -10.03
C ILE A 137 -3.31 8.11 -10.14
N ALA A 138 -3.35 7.57 -11.36
CA ALA A 138 -3.31 6.13 -11.58
C ALA A 138 -2.00 5.49 -11.08
N VAL A 139 -0.84 6.11 -11.34
CA VAL A 139 0.47 5.65 -10.83
C VAL A 139 0.52 5.71 -9.31
N GLU A 140 0.15 6.85 -8.71
CA GLU A 140 0.14 7.01 -7.25
C GLU A 140 -0.74 5.95 -6.57
N LYS A 141 -1.96 5.77 -7.09
CA LYS A 141 -2.90 4.78 -6.57
C LYS A 141 -2.35 3.36 -6.73
N ALA A 142 -1.69 3.06 -7.85
CA ALA A 142 -1.08 1.76 -8.08
C ALA A 142 0.06 1.47 -7.10
N LEU A 143 0.98 2.43 -6.88
CA LEU A 143 2.10 2.26 -5.95
C LEU A 143 1.61 2.06 -4.51
N ILE A 144 0.68 2.90 -4.04
CA ILE A 144 0.09 2.79 -2.69
C ILE A 144 -0.63 1.44 -2.53
N THR A 145 -1.42 1.05 -3.53
CA THR A 145 -2.19 -0.19 -3.47
C THR A 145 -1.30 -1.42 -3.52
N THR A 146 -0.23 -1.39 -4.31
CA THR A 146 0.78 -2.45 -4.37
C THR A 146 1.46 -2.61 -3.02
N HIS A 147 1.89 -1.51 -2.41
CA HIS A 147 2.50 -1.52 -1.09
C HIS A 147 1.58 -2.17 -0.05
N ARG A 148 0.36 -1.65 0.08
CA ARG A 148 -0.61 -2.10 1.11
C ARG A 148 -1.20 -3.49 0.85
N SER A 149 -1.16 -3.98 -0.39
CA SER A 149 -1.75 -5.29 -0.72
C SER A 149 -0.70 -6.39 -0.83
N VAL A 150 0.56 -6.07 -1.05
CA VAL A 150 1.64 -7.05 -1.29
C VAL A 150 2.78 -6.86 -0.30
N PHE A 151 3.51 -5.74 -0.37
CA PHE A 151 4.76 -5.57 0.37
C PHE A 151 4.53 -5.50 1.89
N GLY A 152 3.50 -4.80 2.35
CA GLY A 152 3.15 -4.76 3.77
C GLY A 152 2.67 -6.12 4.30
N VAL A 153 1.90 -6.86 3.51
CA VAL A 153 1.45 -8.21 3.84
C VAL A 153 2.64 -9.17 3.93
N PHE A 154 3.59 -9.09 2.99
CA PHE A 154 4.81 -9.89 3.02
C PHE A 154 5.59 -9.62 4.30
N PHE A 155 5.95 -8.36 4.57
CA PHE A 155 6.71 -8.00 5.76
C PHE A 155 6.13 -8.60 7.04
N TRP A 156 4.83 -8.41 7.28
CA TRP A 156 4.17 -8.92 8.48
C TRP A 156 4.01 -10.43 8.48
N PHE A 157 3.89 -11.09 7.33
CA PHE A 157 3.89 -12.54 7.25
C PHE A 157 5.26 -13.17 7.58
N LEU A 158 6.38 -12.48 7.30
CA LEU A 158 7.71 -12.96 7.72
C LEU A 158 7.91 -12.90 9.24
N MET A 159 7.18 -12.03 9.95
CA MET A 159 7.31 -11.90 11.40
C MET A 159 6.94 -13.21 12.10
N PRO A 160 7.44 -13.49 13.31
CA PRO A 160 7.25 -14.77 14.00
C PRO A 160 5.78 -15.13 14.28
N LEU A 161 4.86 -14.17 14.21
CA LEU A 161 3.42 -14.40 14.32
C LEU A 161 2.81 -15.05 13.05
N GLY A 162 3.54 -15.08 11.94
CA GLY A 162 3.18 -15.77 10.70
C GLY A 162 1.84 -15.31 10.09
N PRO A 163 0.89 -16.22 9.82
CA PRO A 163 -0.37 -15.88 9.14
C PRO A 163 -1.22 -14.88 9.93
N ALA A 164 -1.14 -14.89 11.26
CA ALA A 164 -1.90 -13.99 12.11
C ALA A 164 -1.48 -12.52 11.93
N ALA A 165 -0.18 -12.27 11.67
CA ALA A 165 0.33 -10.93 11.43
C ALA A 165 -0.05 -10.39 10.04
N ALA A 166 -0.14 -11.25 9.02
CA ALA A 166 -0.67 -10.87 7.71
C ALA A 166 -2.13 -10.38 7.81
N VAL A 167 -2.96 -11.08 8.61
CA VAL A 167 -4.34 -10.67 8.89
C VAL A 167 -4.37 -9.36 9.66
N MET A 168 -3.53 -9.21 10.70
CA MET A 168 -3.42 -7.96 11.46
C MET A 168 -3.19 -6.75 10.55
N TYR A 169 -2.19 -6.83 9.66
CA TYR A 169 -1.86 -5.75 8.74
C TYR A 169 -3.05 -5.41 7.84
N ARG A 170 -3.67 -6.44 7.21
CA ARG A 170 -4.77 -6.25 6.27
C ARG A 170 -6.03 -5.67 6.93
N VAL A 171 -6.36 -6.13 8.13
CA VAL A 171 -7.50 -5.62 8.90
C VAL A 171 -7.20 -4.20 9.36
N ALA A 172 -5.97 -3.89 9.80
CA ALA A 172 -5.62 -2.57 10.30
C ALA A 172 -5.72 -1.52 9.19
N GLU A 173 -5.23 -1.89 8.00
CA GLU A 173 -5.31 -1.11 6.78
C GLU A 173 -6.76 -0.84 6.36
N TYR A 174 -7.60 -1.88 6.35
CA TYR A 174 -9.01 -1.76 6.04
C TYR A 174 -9.74 -0.85 7.04
N LEU A 175 -9.46 -1.02 8.34
CA LEU A 175 -10.12 -0.28 9.41
C LEU A 175 -9.75 1.20 9.41
N ALA A 176 -8.47 1.50 9.16
CA ALA A 176 -7.98 2.86 9.02
C ALA A 176 -8.67 3.61 7.87
N ARG A 177 -9.02 2.92 6.78
CA ARG A 177 -9.80 3.51 5.69
C ARG A 177 -11.30 3.57 6.02
N ALA A 178 -11.89 2.44 6.37
CA ALA A 178 -13.34 2.30 6.52
C ALA A 178 -13.94 3.20 7.60
N TRP A 179 -13.23 3.41 8.71
CA TRP A 179 -13.69 4.28 9.81
C TRP A 179 -13.32 5.76 9.63
N ASN A 180 -12.69 6.13 8.51
CA ASN A 180 -12.35 7.51 8.17
C ASN A 180 -12.88 7.92 6.79
N GLU A 181 -13.71 7.08 6.16
CA GLU A 181 -14.43 7.34 4.91
C GLU A 181 -15.94 7.20 5.17
N PRO A 182 -16.79 8.16 4.73
CA PRO A 182 -16.48 9.29 3.86
C PRO A 182 -15.86 10.48 4.61
N GLU A 183 -15.41 11.49 3.87
CA GLU A 183 -14.57 12.59 4.38
C GLU A 183 -15.15 13.39 5.57
N HIS A 184 -16.47 13.31 5.80
CA HIS A 184 -17.14 13.92 6.96
C HIS A 184 -16.95 13.15 8.28
N MET A 185 -16.63 11.85 8.23
CA MET A 185 -16.23 11.03 9.39
C MET A 185 -14.73 11.16 9.70
N ARG A 186 -13.98 11.83 8.82
CA ARG A 186 -12.54 12.00 8.95
C ARG A 186 -12.25 12.93 10.12
N ASN A 187 -11.45 12.44 11.07
CA ASN A 187 -11.16 13.05 12.39
C ASN A 187 -12.19 12.77 13.49
N GLU A 188 -13.16 11.89 13.28
CA GLU A 188 -13.89 11.34 14.42
C GLU A 188 -12.93 10.62 15.36
N ALA A 189 -13.15 10.80 16.66
CA ALA A 189 -12.30 10.21 17.70
C ALA A 189 -12.19 8.68 17.57
N PHE A 190 -13.21 8.05 16.98
CA PHE A 190 -13.27 6.62 16.68
C PHE A 190 -12.27 6.20 15.59
N GLY A 191 -12.28 6.85 14.43
CA GLY A 191 -11.40 6.56 13.29
C GLY A 191 -9.94 7.01 13.48
N LEU A 192 -9.71 8.04 14.31
CA LEU A 192 -8.37 8.59 14.56
C LEU A 192 -7.41 7.57 15.20
N PHE A 193 -7.91 6.70 16.08
CA PHE A 193 -7.09 5.65 16.67
C PHE A 193 -6.69 4.60 15.63
N ALA A 194 -7.62 4.15 14.79
CA ALA A 194 -7.34 3.18 13.74
C ALA A 194 -6.30 3.70 12.74
N ALA A 195 -6.43 4.96 12.32
CA ALA A 195 -5.46 5.61 11.44
C ALA A 195 -4.05 5.66 12.05
N ARG A 196 -3.95 6.02 13.33
CA ARG A 196 -2.66 6.12 14.03
C ARG A 196 -2.05 4.76 14.35
N ALA A 197 -2.86 3.77 14.71
CA ALA A 197 -2.39 2.40 14.87
C ALA A 197 -1.84 1.86 13.55
N PHE A 198 -2.55 2.09 12.44
CA PHE A 198 -2.08 1.70 11.13
C PHE A 198 -0.78 2.41 10.71
N TYR A 199 -0.65 3.72 10.98
CA TYR A 199 0.60 4.45 10.72
C TYR A 199 1.82 3.77 11.36
N TRP A 200 1.71 3.35 12.62
CA TRP A 200 2.81 2.65 13.31
C TRP A 200 3.06 1.24 12.76
N ILE A 201 2.00 0.52 12.41
CA ILE A 201 2.08 -0.81 11.80
C ILE A 201 2.74 -0.75 10.41
N ASP A 202 2.48 0.32 9.65
CA ASP A 202 2.96 0.53 8.29
C ASP A 202 4.32 1.25 8.21
N TRP A 203 4.81 1.78 9.33
CA TRP A 203 6.00 2.62 9.39
C TRP A 203 7.27 1.94 8.85
N ILE A 204 7.50 0.67 9.24
CA ILE A 204 8.62 -0.15 8.75
C ILE A 204 8.37 -0.63 7.31
N PRO A 205 7.21 -1.27 7.00
CA PRO A 205 6.91 -1.70 5.64
C PRO A 205 7.06 -0.61 4.57
N ALA A 206 6.56 0.61 4.85
CA ALA A 206 6.57 1.71 3.89
C ALA A 206 8.00 2.11 3.50
N ARG A 207 8.89 2.21 4.49
CA ARG A 207 10.31 2.52 4.28
C ARG A 207 11.04 1.41 3.55
N LEU A 208 10.77 0.15 3.91
CA LEU A 208 11.36 -0.99 3.23
C LEU A 208 10.91 -1.07 1.76
N THR A 209 9.67 -0.65 1.48
CA THR A 209 9.16 -0.54 0.11
C THR A 209 9.84 0.58 -0.67
N ALA A 210 10.04 1.74 -0.07
CA ALA A 210 10.80 2.83 -0.67
C ALA A 210 12.25 2.44 -0.98
N VAL A 211 12.92 1.73 -0.06
CA VAL A 211 14.25 1.15 -0.31
C VAL A 211 14.23 0.16 -1.47
N ALA A 212 13.22 -0.72 -1.52
CA ALA A 212 13.09 -1.68 -2.61
C ALA A 212 12.92 -0.98 -3.97
N PHE A 213 12.15 0.10 -4.04
CA PHE A 213 12.02 0.92 -5.25
C PHE A 213 13.34 1.62 -5.62
N ALA A 214 14.05 2.17 -4.64
CA ALA A 214 15.35 2.79 -4.87
C ALA A 214 16.38 1.80 -5.44
N ILE A 215 16.46 0.57 -4.89
CA ILE A 215 17.41 -0.46 -5.34
C ILE A 215 17.14 -0.89 -6.79
N VAL A 216 15.87 -0.88 -7.18
CA VAL A 216 15.40 -1.48 -8.43
C VAL A 216 15.23 -0.47 -9.58
N GLY A 217 15.13 0.82 -9.25
CA GLY A 217 15.08 1.93 -10.20
C GLY A 217 16.32 2.81 -10.12
N ASN A 218 16.14 4.13 -10.29
CA ASN A 218 17.21 5.10 -10.03
C ASN A 218 17.37 5.34 -8.53
N PHE A 219 18.41 4.74 -7.94
CA PHE A 219 18.70 4.81 -6.51
C PHE A 219 18.95 6.24 -6.02
N GLU A 220 19.69 7.03 -6.79
CA GLU A 220 20.08 8.40 -6.43
C GLU A 220 18.86 9.31 -6.35
N ASP A 221 18.07 9.36 -7.43
CA ASP A 221 16.86 10.17 -7.51
C ASP A 221 15.80 9.71 -6.50
N ALA A 222 15.64 8.40 -6.28
CA ALA A 222 14.68 7.87 -5.32
C ALA A 222 14.99 8.30 -3.88
N ILE A 223 16.26 8.21 -3.47
CA ILE A 223 16.67 8.61 -2.11
C ILE A 223 16.65 10.12 -1.96
N TYR A 224 17.09 10.86 -2.97
CA TYR A 224 17.01 12.32 -2.96
C TYR A 224 15.56 12.79 -2.83
N ALA A 225 14.65 12.24 -3.64
CA ALA A 225 13.23 12.54 -3.59
C ALA A 225 12.61 12.19 -2.23
N TRP A 226 12.89 10.99 -1.70
CA TRP A 226 12.42 10.60 -0.37
C TRP A 226 12.90 11.58 0.70
N ARG A 227 14.21 11.83 0.80
CA ARG A 227 14.78 12.65 1.89
C ARG A 227 14.28 14.10 1.88
N ASN A 228 14.14 14.68 0.70
CA ASN A 228 13.88 16.12 0.56
C ASN A 228 12.39 16.46 0.35
N PHE A 229 11.55 15.50 -0.04
CA PHE A 229 10.17 15.80 -0.40
C PHE A 229 9.13 14.98 0.36
N ALA A 230 9.45 13.80 0.92
CA ALA A 230 8.43 12.92 1.52
C ALA A 230 7.59 13.57 2.62
N TYR A 231 8.14 14.56 3.35
CA TYR A 231 7.42 15.30 4.40
C TYR A 231 6.34 16.26 3.86
N ARG A 232 6.32 16.54 2.55
CA ARG A 232 5.35 17.44 1.92
C ARG A 232 3.95 16.83 1.80
N TRP A 233 3.87 15.50 1.83
CA TRP A 233 2.61 14.76 1.82
C TRP A 233 1.93 14.79 3.19
N ARG A 234 0.59 14.74 3.20
CA ARG A 234 -0.21 14.71 4.44
C ARG A 234 0.03 13.46 5.27
N ASP A 235 0.29 12.34 4.60
CA ASP A 235 0.67 11.06 5.21
C ASP A 235 2.11 10.77 4.81
N GLU A 236 3.01 10.81 5.80
CA GLU A 236 4.43 10.61 5.61
C GLU A 236 4.73 9.22 5.01
N ALA A 237 4.00 8.17 5.40
CA ALA A 237 4.25 6.82 4.87
C ALA A 237 3.95 6.77 3.36
N ILE A 238 2.87 7.42 2.93
CA ILE A 238 2.52 7.57 1.52
C ILE A 238 3.56 8.42 0.80
N GLY A 239 3.96 9.55 1.39
CA GLY A 239 4.96 10.45 0.81
C GLY A 239 6.30 9.77 0.58
N ILE A 240 6.74 8.91 1.50
CA ILE A 240 7.97 8.11 1.36
C ILE A 240 7.87 7.18 0.15
N ILE A 241 6.75 6.47 -0.01
CA ILE A 241 6.54 5.52 -1.11
C ILE A 241 6.45 6.24 -2.45
N LEU A 242 5.69 7.35 -2.51
CA LEU A 242 5.47 8.11 -3.74
C LEU A 242 6.71 8.88 -4.17
N ALA A 243 7.42 9.52 -3.24
CA ALA A 243 8.66 10.23 -3.56
C ALA A 243 9.75 9.26 -4.03
N ALA A 244 9.94 8.13 -3.32
CA ALA A 244 10.91 7.12 -3.74
C ALA A 244 10.52 6.44 -5.05
N GLY A 245 9.24 6.11 -5.23
CA GLY A 245 8.74 5.50 -6.47
C GLY A 245 8.82 6.44 -7.68
N GLY A 246 8.43 7.71 -7.49
CA GLY A 246 8.55 8.76 -8.49
C GLY A 246 10.01 9.00 -8.90
N GLY A 247 10.90 9.19 -7.92
CA GLY A 247 12.34 9.33 -8.18
C GLY A 247 12.94 8.09 -8.85
N ALA A 248 12.58 6.88 -8.41
CA ALA A 248 13.04 5.63 -9.03
C ALA A 248 12.65 5.49 -10.51
N MET A 249 11.52 6.09 -10.91
CA MET A 249 11.02 6.10 -12.30
C MET A 249 11.40 7.37 -13.07
N GLY A 250 11.91 8.41 -12.41
CA GLY A 250 12.12 9.73 -12.98
C GLY A 250 10.83 10.49 -13.29
N VAL A 251 9.77 10.32 -12.48
CA VAL A 251 8.45 10.95 -12.70
C VAL A 251 8.02 11.76 -11.49
N ARG A 252 7.51 12.98 -11.73
CA ARG A 252 6.95 13.84 -10.70
C ARG A 252 5.55 13.37 -10.29
N LEU A 253 5.45 12.85 -9.08
CA LEU A 253 4.18 12.47 -8.44
C LEU A 253 3.80 13.50 -7.38
N GLY A 254 2.52 13.63 -7.08
CA GLY A 254 1.98 14.58 -6.11
C GLY A 254 1.17 15.70 -6.75
N THR A 255 0.33 16.32 -5.92
CA THR A 255 -0.47 17.48 -6.28
C THR A 255 0.41 18.72 -6.52
N PRO A 256 -0.10 19.77 -7.19
CA PRO A 256 0.61 21.04 -7.31
C PRO A 256 1.06 21.64 -5.97
N GLN A 257 0.35 21.36 -4.87
CA GLN A 257 0.72 21.78 -3.52
C GLN A 257 1.94 21.01 -2.98
N GLU A 258 1.97 19.70 -3.19
CA GLU A 258 3.09 18.84 -2.78
C GLU A 258 4.35 19.13 -3.63
N ASN A 259 4.14 19.47 -4.90
CA ASN A 259 5.18 19.89 -5.84
C ASN A 259 5.56 21.37 -5.76
N ALA A 260 4.86 22.16 -4.94
CA ALA A 260 5.08 23.60 -4.87
C ALA A 260 6.53 23.92 -4.50
N ALA A 261 7.12 24.89 -5.21
CA ALA A 261 8.41 25.46 -4.89
C ALA A 261 8.38 26.01 -3.46
N LYS A 262 9.18 25.45 -2.55
CA LYS A 262 9.38 26.03 -1.22
C LYS A 262 10.62 26.91 -1.30
N VAL A 263 10.45 28.20 -1.02
CA VAL A 263 11.59 29.11 -0.86
C VAL A 263 12.29 28.70 0.45
N VAL A 264 13.47 28.11 0.33
CA VAL A 264 14.34 27.90 1.49
C VAL A 264 14.83 29.29 1.92
N PRO A 265 14.57 29.75 3.16
CA PRO A 265 15.18 30.99 3.62
C PRO A 265 16.68 30.74 3.72
N ALA A 266 17.46 31.37 2.83
CA ALA A 266 18.91 31.34 2.89
C ALA A 266 19.37 31.84 4.28
N ASP A 267 20.31 31.13 4.89
CA ASP A 267 20.97 31.58 6.12
C ASP A 267 21.52 33.00 5.91
N ALA A 268 21.24 33.90 6.86
CA ALA A 268 21.47 35.34 6.78
C ALA A 268 22.97 35.76 6.82
N GLY A 269 23.88 34.98 6.26
CA GLY A 269 25.33 35.22 6.30
C GLY A 269 25.99 35.43 4.93
N THR A 270 25.41 34.89 3.87
CA THR A 270 25.96 34.97 2.51
C THR A 270 24.83 34.70 1.52
N VAL A 271 24.81 35.42 0.39
CA VAL A 271 24.50 34.92 -0.97
C VAL A 271 23.70 35.96 -1.79
N ASP A 272 24.29 36.21 -2.95
CA ASP A 272 23.78 36.82 -4.17
C ASP A 272 22.30 36.48 -4.46
N ILE A 273 21.54 37.48 -4.91
CA ILE A 273 20.08 37.36 -5.16
C ILE A 273 19.80 36.52 -6.44
N SER A 274 20.83 36.00 -7.11
CA SER A 274 20.72 35.27 -8.39
C SER A 274 20.37 33.78 -8.27
N ASP A 275 20.62 33.12 -7.14
CA ASP A 275 20.48 31.66 -7.01
C ASP A 275 19.51 31.26 -5.89
N VAL A 276 18.23 31.64 -6.03
CA VAL A 276 17.17 30.98 -5.27
C VAL A 276 16.99 29.59 -5.87
N GLU A 277 17.67 28.57 -5.31
CA GLU A 277 17.43 27.18 -5.67
C GLU A 277 15.98 26.81 -5.35
N VAL A 278 15.16 26.78 -6.40
CA VAL A 278 13.77 26.36 -6.32
C VAL A 278 13.75 24.83 -6.24
N GLU A 279 13.66 24.29 -5.02
CA GLU A 279 13.50 22.85 -4.79
C GLU A 279 12.14 22.36 -5.30
N THR A 280 12.13 21.89 -6.55
CA THR A 280 11.01 21.15 -7.16
C THR A 280 11.29 19.66 -7.13
N LEU A 281 10.24 18.86 -7.02
CA LEU A 281 10.36 17.42 -7.07
C LEU A 281 11.04 17.02 -8.41
N PRO A 282 12.08 16.17 -8.41
CA PRO A 282 12.77 15.77 -9.64
C PRO A 282 11.89 14.87 -10.53
N GLY A 283 12.23 14.80 -11.82
CA GLY A 283 11.58 13.94 -12.81
C GLY A 283 10.76 14.69 -13.87
N ASP A 284 10.23 13.94 -14.84
CA ASP A 284 9.36 14.46 -15.89
C ASP A 284 7.88 14.49 -15.46
N GLU A 285 7.06 15.22 -16.20
CA GLU A 285 5.62 15.15 -16.02
C GLU A 285 5.08 13.74 -16.32
N PRO A 286 4.12 13.25 -15.53
CA PRO A 286 3.56 11.92 -15.69
C PRO A 286 2.91 11.81 -17.06
N SER A 287 3.33 10.81 -17.83
CA SER A 287 2.78 10.49 -19.15
C SER A 287 2.32 9.03 -19.19
N VAL A 288 1.74 8.60 -20.30
CA VAL A 288 1.35 7.18 -20.49
C VAL A 288 2.55 6.23 -20.33
N ARG A 289 3.77 6.70 -20.61
CA ARG A 289 5.01 5.95 -20.36
C ARG A 289 5.26 5.70 -18.87
N ALA A 290 4.84 6.60 -17.99
CA ALA A 290 4.94 6.42 -16.55
C ALA A 290 4.13 5.21 -16.07
N LEU A 291 2.98 4.93 -16.69
CA LEU A 291 2.18 3.74 -16.37
C LEU A 291 2.96 2.44 -16.70
N GLN A 292 3.64 2.40 -17.85
CA GLN A 292 4.49 1.26 -18.22
C GLN A 292 5.68 1.10 -17.27
N SER A 293 6.35 2.22 -16.95
CA SER A 293 7.48 2.23 -16.00
C SER A 293 7.05 1.72 -14.63
N THR A 294 5.85 2.08 -14.18
CA THR A 294 5.27 1.63 -12.89
C THR A 294 5.10 0.12 -12.84
N VAL A 295 4.58 -0.50 -13.90
CA VAL A 295 4.47 -1.98 -13.95
C VAL A 295 5.84 -2.63 -13.83
N GLY A 296 6.83 -2.11 -14.58
CA GLY A 296 8.20 -2.62 -14.54
C GLY A 296 8.84 -2.49 -13.17
N LEU A 297 8.70 -1.32 -12.52
CA LEU A 297 9.21 -1.07 -11.17
C LEU A 297 8.58 -2.04 -10.16
N VAL A 298 7.25 -2.18 -10.17
CA VAL A 298 6.52 -3.07 -9.26
C VAL A 298 6.96 -4.52 -9.44
N TRP A 299 7.10 -5.00 -10.68
CA TRP A 299 7.51 -6.38 -10.95
C TRP A 299 8.94 -6.65 -10.46
N ARG A 300 9.86 -5.75 -10.75
CA ARG A 300 11.24 -5.92 -10.29
C ARG A 300 11.35 -5.81 -8.77
N ALA A 301 10.57 -4.94 -8.12
CA ALA A 301 10.49 -4.87 -6.66
C ALA A 301 9.89 -6.16 -6.06
N LEU A 302 8.86 -6.73 -6.68
CA LEU A 302 8.31 -8.03 -6.31
C LEU A 302 9.37 -9.14 -6.38
N LEU A 303 10.16 -9.17 -7.45
CA LEU A 303 11.27 -10.12 -7.61
C LEU A 303 12.34 -9.94 -6.53
N LEU A 304 12.72 -8.70 -6.22
CA LEU A 304 13.64 -8.40 -5.13
C LEU A 304 13.12 -8.95 -3.79
N TRP A 305 11.85 -8.70 -3.47
CA TRP A 305 11.20 -9.23 -2.28
C TRP A 305 11.17 -10.75 -2.25
N MET A 306 10.88 -11.39 -3.38
CA MET A 306 10.87 -12.84 -3.50
C MET A 306 12.27 -13.44 -3.33
N LEU A 307 13.30 -12.80 -3.87
CA LEU A 307 14.69 -13.19 -3.68
C LEU A 307 15.09 -13.06 -2.20
N LEU A 308 14.76 -11.94 -1.56
CA LEU A 308 15.05 -11.71 -0.14
C LEU A 308 14.34 -12.75 0.75
N LEU A 309 13.09 -13.07 0.44
CA LEU A 309 12.32 -14.13 1.09
C LEU A 309 12.97 -15.51 0.93
N LEU A 310 13.48 -15.81 -0.27
CA LEU A 310 14.19 -17.07 -0.55
C LEU A 310 15.47 -17.16 0.28
N LEU A 311 16.27 -16.10 0.31
CA LEU A 311 17.53 -16.04 1.06
C LEU A 311 17.30 -16.16 2.57
N LEU A 312 16.33 -15.43 3.13
CA LEU A 312 15.97 -15.54 4.55
C LEU A 312 15.46 -16.94 4.90
N SER A 313 14.62 -17.52 4.06
CA SER A 313 14.11 -18.89 4.27
C SER A 313 15.24 -19.92 4.20
N GLY A 314 16.20 -19.73 3.30
CA GLY A 314 17.40 -20.56 3.21
C GLY A 314 18.31 -20.42 4.43
N ALA A 315 18.52 -19.20 4.92
CA ALA A 315 19.32 -18.94 6.11
C ALA A 315 18.76 -19.62 7.36
N VAL A 316 17.44 -19.56 7.57
CA VAL A 316 16.75 -20.24 8.68
C VAL A 316 16.80 -21.77 8.56
N TYR A 317 16.92 -22.30 7.34
CA TYR A 317 17.05 -23.75 7.14
C TYR A 317 18.48 -24.25 7.36
N LEU A 318 19.49 -23.40 7.11
CA LEU A 318 20.91 -23.76 7.20
C LEU A 318 21.55 -23.48 8.57
N GLY A 319 20.98 -22.56 9.36
CA GLY A 319 21.44 -22.21 10.72
C GLY A 319 20.61 -22.88 11.79
#